data_AF-A0A7V8V2X4-F1
#
_entry.id   AF-A0A7V8V2X4-F1
#
_cell.length_a   1.000
_cell.length_b   1.000
_cell.length_c   1.000
_cell.angle_alpha   90.00
_cell.angle_beta   90.00
_cell.angle_gamma   90.00
#
_symmetry.space_group_name_H-M   'P 1'
#
loop_
_entity.id
_entity.type
_entity.pdbx_description
1 polymer ?
#
loop_
_entity_poly.entity_id
_entity_poly.type
_entity_poly.pdbx_seq_one_letter_code
_entity_poly.pdbx_strand_id
1 'polypeptide(L)'
;MSAMKYTLSLLCLLMLTLGCYSSSGPDLISVQGNVVYQGAPVKEGVVKFIPAQGVKAPARTVPVVDGNYELDGRFGLMLGTYNVKIEGYEGEDVPLSDPTQKVTTRRKILPAKYR
;
A
#
# COMPACT_ATOMS: atom_id res chain seq x y z
N MET A 1 8.79 52.93 -31.08
CA MET A 1 9.78 52.16 -30.28
C MET A 1 9.20 51.55 -28.98
N SER A 2 7.88 51.33 -28.87
CA SER A 2 7.27 50.73 -27.67
C SER A 2 6.93 49.24 -27.82
N ALA A 3 6.74 48.74 -29.05
CA ALA A 3 6.40 47.34 -29.32
C ALA A 3 7.51 46.35 -28.91
N MET A 4 8.78 46.75 -29.03
CA MET A 4 9.94 45.88 -28.74
C MET A 4 10.13 45.58 -27.25
N LYS A 5 9.60 46.44 -26.36
CA LYS A 5 9.67 46.26 -24.90
C LYS A 5 8.67 45.20 -24.41
N TYR A 6 7.49 45.12 -25.03
CA TYR A 6 6.44 44.16 -24.66
C TYR A 6 6.75 42.75 -25.17
N THR A 7 7.42 42.61 -26.32
CA THR A 7 7.88 41.31 -26.84
C THR A 7 8.90 40.63 -25.92
N LEU A 8 9.80 41.39 -25.28
CA LEU A 8 10.79 40.83 -24.35
C LEU A 8 10.15 40.40 -23.03
N SER A 9 9.14 41.14 -22.56
CA SER A 9 8.37 40.81 -21.35
C SER A 9 7.47 39.59 -21.53
N LEU A 10 6.90 39.40 -22.72
CA LEU A 10 6.03 38.26 -23.04
C LEU A 10 6.84 36.95 -23.18
N LEU A 11 8.07 37.04 -23.70
CA LEU A 11 8.98 35.90 -23.85
C LEU A 11 9.47 35.35 -22.49
N CYS A 12 9.73 36.23 -21.52
CA CYS A 12 10.07 35.82 -20.15
C CYS A 12 8.92 35.08 -19.45
N LEU A 13 7.67 35.53 -19.65
CA LEU A 13 6.49 34.92 -19.03
C LEU A 13 6.24 33.49 -19.54
N LEU A 14 6.62 33.21 -20.80
CA LEU A 14 6.49 31.89 -21.42
C LEU A 14 7.53 30.88 -20.94
N MET A 15 8.68 31.33 -20.42
CA MET A 15 9.72 30.44 -19.87
C MET A 15 9.38 29.90 -18.47
N LEU A 16 8.47 30.54 -17.73
CA LEU A 16 8.06 30.10 -16.39
C LEU A 16 7.12 28.87 -16.41
N THR A 17 6.54 28.50 -17.55
CA THR A 17 5.66 27.32 -17.67
C THR A 17 6.42 26.04 -18.03
N LEU A 18 7.73 26.13 -18.34
CA LEU A 18 8.59 24.97 -18.61
C LEU A 18 9.18 24.35 -17.32
N GLY A 19 8.60 24.67 -16.16
CA GLY A 19 8.85 23.95 -14.91
C GLY A 19 8.50 22.47 -15.11
N CYS A 20 9.52 21.68 -15.43
CA CYS A 20 9.43 20.26 -15.68
C CYS A 20 8.85 19.58 -14.44
N TYR A 21 7.58 19.18 -14.53
CA TYR A 21 6.94 18.34 -13.54
C TYR A 21 7.55 16.94 -13.63
N SER A 22 8.73 16.75 -13.03
CA SER A 22 9.26 15.42 -12.76
C SER A 22 8.48 14.84 -11.60
N SER A 23 7.36 14.21 -11.92
CA SER A 23 6.65 13.31 -11.01
C SER A 23 7.36 11.95 -11.00
N SER A 24 8.63 11.94 -10.62
CA SER A 24 9.31 10.72 -10.20
C SER A 24 9.20 10.68 -8.68
N GLY A 25 8.05 10.17 -8.22
CA GLY A 25 7.92 9.72 -6.84
C GLY A 25 9.02 8.68 -6.51
N PRO A 26 9.19 8.31 -5.23
CA PRO A 26 10.14 7.28 -4.85
C PRO A 26 9.90 6.00 -5.66
N ASP A 27 10.97 5.31 -6.05
CA ASP A 27 10.85 4.03 -6.76
C ASP A 27 10.11 3.02 -5.89
N LEU A 28 8.87 2.72 -6.28
CA LEU A 28 8.02 1.72 -5.65
C LEU A 28 8.08 0.42 -6.46
N ILE A 29 8.26 -0.69 -5.75
CA ILE A 29 8.23 -2.04 -6.31
C ILE A 29 6.89 -2.70 -6.00
N SER A 30 6.38 -3.46 -6.97
CA SER A 30 5.25 -4.33 -6.76
C SER A 30 5.66 -5.60 -6.01
N VAL A 31 4.82 -6.05 -5.09
CA VAL A 31 5.04 -7.27 -4.29
C VAL A 31 3.73 -8.04 -4.22
N GLN A 32 3.78 -9.31 -4.57
CA GLN A 32 2.64 -10.23 -4.49
C GLN A 32 3.06 -11.54 -3.85
N GLY A 33 2.11 -12.27 -3.29
CA GLY A 33 2.38 -13.59 -2.73
C GLY A 33 1.14 -14.34 -2.31
N ASN A 34 1.37 -15.57 -1.86
CA ASN A 34 0.33 -16.46 -1.37
C ASN A 34 0.60 -16.85 0.10
N VAL A 35 -0.44 -16.90 0.91
CA VAL A 35 -0.43 -17.21 2.34
C VAL A 35 -1.22 -18.49 2.57
N VAL A 36 -0.49 -19.54 2.95
CA VAL A 36 -1.04 -20.87 3.26
C VAL A 36 -0.78 -21.19 4.72
N TYR A 37 -1.79 -21.73 5.40
CA TYR A 37 -1.68 -22.23 6.76
C TYR A 37 -2.30 -23.63 6.84
N GLN A 38 -1.57 -24.58 7.43
CA GLN A 38 -1.99 -25.99 7.54
C GLN A 38 -2.42 -26.64 6.20
N GLY A 39 -1.79 -26.23 5.10
CA GLY A 39 -2.10 -26.75 3.76
C GLY A 39 -3.30 -26.11 3.07
N ALA A 40 -3.99 -25.17 3.72
CA ALA A 40 -5.10 -24.43 3.15
C ALA A 40 -4.75 -22.93 2.97
N PRO A 41 -5.23 -22.28 1.89
CA PRO A 41 -5.12 -20.83 1.74
C PRO A 41 -5.83 -20.11 2.89
N VAL A 42 -5.19 -19.08 3.45
CA VAL A 42 -5.80 -18.25 4.49
C VAL A 42 -6.95 -17.45 3.86
N LYS A 43 -8.18 -17.70 4.29
CA LYS A 43 -9.39 -17.09 3.72
C LYS A 43 -9.41 -15.57 3.88
N GLU A 44 -9.18 -15.10 5.09
CA GLU A 44 -9.07 -13.68 5.41
C GLU A 44 -7.83 -13.41 6.26
N GLY A 45 -7.14 -12.31 5.98
CA GLY A 45 -5.97 -11.93 6.74
C GLY A 45 -5.42 -10.57 6.34
N VAL A 46 -4.26 -10.26 6.90
CA VAL A 46 -3.45 -9.11 6.50
C VAL A 46 -1.97 -9.48 6.53
N VAL A 47 -1.20 -8.94 5.59
CA VAL A 47 0.26 -8.91 5.63
C VAL A 47 0.70 -7.48 5.94
N LYS A 48 1.57 -7.31 6.92
CA LYS A 48 2.15 -6.02 7.31
C LYS A 48 3.65 -6.02 7.05
N PHE A 49 4.08 -5.10 6.21
CA PHE A 49 5.47 -4.83 5.87
C PHE A 49 5.98 -3.67 6.74
N ILE A 50 6.90 -3.97 7.66
CA ILE A 50 7.50 -2.99 8.55
C ILE A 50 8.96 -2.77 8.15
N PRO A 51 9.34 -1.59 7.64
CA PRO A 51 10.72 -1.33 7.24
C PRO A 51 11.69 -1.51 8.42
N ALA A 52 12.83 -2.13 8.16
CA ALA A 52 13.91 -2.27 9.14
C ALA A 52 14.55 -0.91 9.44
N GLN A 53 15.34 -0.84 10.52
CA GLN A 53 16.08 0.37 10.86
C GLN A 53 16.98 0.81 9.70
N GLY A 54 16.88 2.09 9.33
CA GLY A 54 17.63 2.67 8.20
C GLY A 54 16.84 2.76 6.89
N VAL A 55 15.71 2.06 6.75
CA VAL A 55 14.82 2.19 5.59
C VAL A 55 13.82 3.34 5.83
N LYS A 56 13.94 4.43 5.07
CA LYS A 56 13.03 5.59 5.13
C LYS A 56 11.75 5.34 4.33
N ALA A 57 10.91 4.43 4.82
CA ALA A 57 9.63 4.11 4.21
C ALA A 57 8.53 3.97 5.27
N PRO A 58 7.25 4.23 4.93
CA PRO A 58 6.15 3.91 5.83
C PRO A 58 5.93 2.39 5.91
N ALA A 59 5.37 1.94 7.03
CA ALA A 59 4.82 0.59 7.09
C ALA A 59 3.59 0.48 6.16
N ARG A 60 3.42 -0.67 5.50
CA ARG A 60 2.28 -0.95 4.63
C ARG A 60 1.56 -2.21 5.12
N THR A 61 0.24 -2.20 5.03
CA THR A 61 -0.60 -3.37 5.33
C THR A 61 -1.44 -3.67 4.11
N VAL A 62 -1.49 -4.92 3.69
CA VAL A 62 -2.27 -5.42 2.56
C VAL A 62 -3.21 -6.53 3.03
N PRO A 63 -4.48 -6.55 2.59
CA PRO A 63 -5.37 -7.66 2.89
C PRO A 63 -4.91 -8.94 2.21
N VAL A 64 -5.17 -10.06 2.86
CA VAL A 64 -5.10 -11.40 2.28
C VAL A 64 -6.52 -11.85 1.99
N VAL A 65 -6.80 -12.22 0.74
CA VAL A 65 -8.09 -12.74 0.29
C VAL A 65 -7.85 -14.06 -0.44
N ASP A 66 -8.44 -15.15 0.06
CA ASP A 66 -8.26 -16.49 -0.47
C ASP A 66 -6.77 -16.85 -0.68
N GLY A 67 -5.96 -16.49 0.32
CA GLY A 67 -4.53 -16.70 0.34
C GLY A 67 -3.72 -15.65 -0.42
N ASN A 68 -4.30 -14.80 -1.25
CA ASN A 68 -3.52 -13.89 -2.11
C ASN A 68 -3.40 -12.48 -1.51
N TYR A 69 -2.25 -11.85 -1.69
CA TYR A 69 -2.05 -10.42 -1.43
C TYR A 69 -1.21 -9.80 -2.55
N GLU A 70 -1.44 -8.51 -2.80
CA GLU A 70 -0.72 -7.73 -3.82
C GLU A 70 -0.60 -6.26 -3.40
N LEU A 71 0.59 -5.70 -3.60
CA LEU A 71 0.92 -4.29 -3.46
C LEU A 71 1.51 -3.84 -4.79
N ASP A 72 0.93 -2.85 -5.44
CA ASP A 72 1.37 -2.36 -6.75
C ASP A 72 1.25 -0.84 -6.87
N GLY A 73 1.92 -0.26 -7.88
CA GLY A 73 1.87 1.17 -8.18
C GLY A 73 2.08 2.05 -6.94
N ARG A 74 1.12 2.94 -6.64
CA ARG A 74 1.17 3.85 -5.47
C ARG A 74 1.13 3.14 -4.11
N PHE A 75 0.74 1.86 -4.09
CA PHE A 75 0.69 1.01 -2.91
C PHE A 75 1.92 0.12 -2.77
N GLY A 76 2.81 0.10 -3.77
CA GLY A 76 4.06 -0.64 -3.73
C GLY A 76 4.97 -0.27 -2.56
N LEU A 77 6.00 -1.08 -2.36
CA LEU A 77 7.00 -0.88 -1.33
C LEU A 77 8.18 -0.09 -1.88
N MET A 78 8.82 0.73 -1.05
CA MET A 78 10.14 1.25 -1.40
C MET A 78 11.18 0.14 -1.30
N LEU A 79 12.28 0.26 -2.04
CA LEU A 79 13.40 -0.68 -1.92
C LEU A 79 13.97 -0.66 -0.49
N GLY A 80 14.21 -1.84 0.07
CA GLY A 80 14.82 -2.00 1.39
C GLY A 80 14.48 -3.32 2.06
N THR A 81 14.96 -3.47 3.29
CA THR A 81 14.69 -4.64 4.14
C THR A 81 13.44 -4.41 4.98
N TYR A 82 12.56 -5.41 5.04
CA TYR A 82 11.31 -5.36 5.79
C TYR A 82 11.17 -6.57 6.73
N ASN A 83 10.62 -6.32 7.91
CA ASN A 83 10.05 -7.34 8.77
C ASN A 83 8.60 -7.57 8.34
N VAL A 84 8.27 -8.80 7.95
CA VAL A 84 6.94 -9.17 7.47
C VAL A 84 6.18 -9.87 8.59
N LYS A 85 4.99 -9.36 8.89
CA LYS A 85 4.06 -9.92 9.89
C LYS A 85 2.78 -10.33 9.18
N ILE A 86 2.27 -11.51 9.50
CA ILE A 86 1.06 -12.05 8.86
C ILE A 86 0.05 -12.34 9.96
N GLU A 87 -1.17 -11.85 9.76
CA GLU A 87 -2.31 -12.21 10.59
C GLU A 87 -3.37 -12.90 9.71
N GLY A 88 -3.78 -14.09 10.10
CA GLY A 88 -4.90 -14.81 9.49
C GLY A 88 -6.07 -14.84 10.45
N TYR A 89 -7.28 -14.81 9.89
CA TYR A 89 -8.54 -14.88 10.61
C TYR A 89 -9.37 -16.05 10.08
N GLU A 90 -9.98 -16.81 11.00
CA GLU A 90 -11.05 -17.77 10.70
C GLU A 90 -12.31 -17.37 11.47
N GLY A 91 -13.44 -17.43 10.79
CA GLY A 91 -14.78 -17.17 11.31
C GLY A 91 -15.79 -17.18 10.17
N GLU A 92 -17.02 -17.58 10.47
CA GLU A 92 -18.15 -17.38 9.57
C GLU A 92 -18.74 -15.99 9.82
N ASP A 93 -19.16 -15.30 8.76
CA ASP A 93 -20.08 -14.17 8.89
C ASP A 93 -21.39 -14.71 9.46
N VAL A 94 -21.58 -14.59 10.77
CA VAL A 94 -22.86 -14.95 11.39
C VAL A 94 -23.88 -13.94 10.90
N PRO A 95 -24.93 -14.35 10.15
CA PRO A 95 -25.97 -13.43 9.72
C PRO A 95 -26.64 -12.85 10.96
N LEU A 96 -26.63 -11.53 11.03
CA LEU A 96 -27.19 -10.80 12.15
C LEU A 96 -28.70 -10.83 12.04
N SER A 97 -29.36 -11.33 13.08
CA SER A 97 -30.79 -11.15 13.26
C SER A 97 -31.19 -9.69 13.53
N ASP A 98 -30.21 -8.81 13.77
CA ASP A 98 -30.40 -7.38 14.03
C ASP A 98 -29.48 -6.53 13.13
N PRO A 99 -30.01 -5.66 12.24
CA PRO A 99 -29.22 -4.87 11.28
C PRO A 99 -28.27 -3.85 11.93
N THR A 100 -28.30 -3.69 13.26
CA THR A 100 -27.45 -2.75 13.99
C THR A 100 -26.19 -3.35 14.61
N GLN A 101 -26.00 -4.67 14.62
CA GLN A 101 -24.94 -5.28 15.43
C GLN A 101 -23.99 -6.19 14.64
N LYS A 102 -22.93 -5.68 14.01
CA LYS A 102 -21.87 -6.54 13.43
C LYS A 102 -21.07 -7.29 14.50
N VAL A 103 -21.47 -8.51 14.84
CA VAL A 103 -20.63 -9.45 15.62
C VAL A 103 -19.74 -10.25 14.68
N THR A 104 -18.60 -9.68 14.29
CA THR A 104 -17.57 -10.44 13.57
C THR A 104 -16.71 -11.18 14.60
N THR A 105 -17.00 -12.45 14.87
CA THR A 105 -16.15 -13.31 15.71
C THR A 105 -14.91 -13.74 14.91
N ARG A 106 -13.97 -12.81 14.65
CA ARG A 106 -12.71 -13.17 13.99
C ARG A 106 -11.78 -13.87 14.97
N ARG A 107 -11.59 -15.19 14.84
CA ARG A 107 -10.55 -15.90 15.60
C ARG A 107 -9.23 -15.79 14.86
N LYS A 108 -8.19 -15.34 15.57
CA LYS A 108 -6.83 -15.24 15.02
C LYS A 108 -6.17 -16.62 15.01
N ILE A 109 -5.71 -17.07 13.85
CA ILE A 109 -5.25 -18.45 13.66
C ILE A 109 -3.73 -18.61 13.60
N LEU A 110 -2.99 -17.51 13.36
CA LEU A 110 -1.54 -17.59 13.15
C LEU A 110 -0.76 -17.57 14.48
N PRO A 111 0.25 -18.47 14.63
CA PRO A 111 1.15 -18.50 15.79
C PRO A 111 1.86 -17.17 16.05
N ALA A 112 2.22 -16.92 17.32
CA ALA A 112 2.86 -15.67 17.74
C ALA A 112 4.16 -15.35 16.99
N LYS A 113 4.91 -16.36 16.54
CA LYS A 113 6.16 -16.18 15.77
C LYS A 113 5.99 -15.50 14.41
N TYR A 114 4.75 -15.40 13.90
CA TYR A 114 4.43 -14.73 12.64
C TYR A 114 3.74 -13.37 12.83
N ARG A 115 3.52 -12.95 14.10
CA ARG A 115 2.91 -11.66 14.45
C ARG A 115 3.88 -10.51 14.44
#